data_AF-A0A3S3NG56-F1
#
_entry.id   AF-A0A3S3NG56-F1
#
_cell.length_a   1.000
_cell.length_b   1.000
_cell.length_c   1.000
_cell.angle_alpha   90.00
_cell.angle_beta   90.00
_cell.angle_gamma   90.00
#
_symmetry.space_group_name_H-M   'P 1'
#
loop_
_entity.id
_entity.type
_entity.pdbx_description
1 polymer ?
#
loop_
_entity_poly.entity_id
_entity_poly.type
_entity_poly.pdbx_seq_one_letter_code
_entity_poly.pdbx_strand_id
1 'polypeptide(L)'
;MKQVTSSLSIMEDPLNFTTVCVVDKAIYHDGDPIPTDDPCEFCKCRPPGFSCVLRECEMKPGCKAIRREGQCCPEYQCGCEHNGNFFNDGDRIPIAESPCYSCYCQGSSITCALADCKFRFDCEPEYVTGECCPRYDHCPPEPNYFTKTPSTLAPTPMQSTLGSEVSQSSETSLTEDKQATTLSITVKSSMPTQPSTIVP
;
A
#
# COMPACT_ATOMS: atom_id res chain seq x y z
N MET A 1 -49.25 13.07 -64.28
CA MET A 1 -48.55 14.04 -63.41
C MET A 1 -47.35 13.34 -62.79
N LYS A 2 -46.29 14.07 -62.42
CA LYS A 2 -45.00 13.49 -62.01
C LYS A 2 -45.10 12.79 -60.64
N GLN A 3 -44.47 11.61 -60.52
CA GLN A 3 -43.92 11.14 -59.25
C GLN A 3 -42.55 10.51 -59.52
N VAL A 4 -41.56 10.89 -58.73
CA VAL A 4 -40.16 10.56 -58.93
C VAL A 4 -39.86 9.27 -58.18
N THR A 5 -39.54 8.19 -58.91
CA THR A 5 -38.96 6.98 -58.32
C THR A 5 -37.49 7.23 -57.99
N SER A 6 -37.24 7.84 -56.84
CA SER A 6 -35.91 7.96 -56.24
C SER A 6 -35.85 7.13 -54.96
N SER A 7 -36.05 5.82 -55.11
CA SER A 7 -35.68 4.83 -54.10
C SER A 7 -34.15 4.74 -54.05
N LEU A 8 -33.51 5.77 -53.47
CA LEU A 8 -32.11 5.72 -53.07
C LEU A 8 -32.03 4.86 -51.80
N SER A 9 -32.18 3.56 -51.99
CA SER A 9 -31.84 2.57 -50.98
C SER A 9 -30.34 2.63 -50.78
N ILE A 10 -29.90 3.50 -49.87
CA ILE A 10 -28.56 3.46 -49.30
C ILE A 10 -28.44 2.05 -48.72
N MET A 11 -27.52 1.27 -49.27
CA MET A 11 -27.10 0.03 -48.64
C MET A 11 -26.34 0.44 -47.39
N GLU A 12 -26.99 0.39 -46.23
CA GLU A 12 -26.26 0.28 -44.96
C GLU A 12 -25.54 -1.07 -45.01
N ASP A 13 -24.27 -1.02 -45.37
CA ASP A 13 -23.46 -2.21 -45.65
C ASP A 13 -23.31 -3.03 -44.35
N PRO A 14 -23.88 -4.25 -44.27
CA PRO A 14 -23.91 -5.02 -43.02
C PRO A 14 -22.54 -5.59 -42.61
N LEU A 15 -21.49 -5.30 -43.38
CA LEU A 15 -20.17 -5.93 -43.27
C LEU A 15 -19.02 -4.92 -43.12
N ASN A 16 -19.28 -3.71 -42.59
CA ASN A 16 -18.21 -2.87 -42.07
C ASN A 16 -17.68 -3.43 -40.74
N PHE A 17 -16.99 -4.58 -40.83
CA PHE A 17 -15.90 -4.91 -39.92
C PHE A 17 -14.88 -3.80 -40.05
N THR A 18 -15.03 -2.73 -39.26
CA THR A 18 -14.06 -1.64 -39.26
C THR A 18 -12.72 -2.27 -38.90
N THR A 19 -11.78 -2.29 -39.86
CA THR A 19 -10.42 -2.84 -39.67
C THR A 19 -9.46 -1.79 -39.10
N VAL A 20 -10.02 -0.65 -38.73
CA VAL A 20 -9.37 0.56 -38.24
C VAL A 20 -10.25 1.19 -37.18
N CYS A 21 -9.63 1.95 -36.27
CA CYS A 21 -10.31 2.79 -35.31
C CYS A 21 -10.32 4.23 -35.83
N VAL A 22 -11.40 4.97 -35.56
CA VAL A 22 -11.50 6.39 -35.92
C VAL A 22 -11.71 7.19 -34.65
N VAL A 23 -10.72 8.01 -34.28
CA VAL A 23 -10.74 8.86 -33.09
C VAL A 23 -10.41 10.28 -33.53
N ASP A 24 -11.28 11.25 -33.21
CA ASP A 24 -11.17 12.67 -33.58
C ASP A 24 -10.82 12.94 -35.07
N LYS A 25 -11.39 12.10 -35.95
CA LYS A 25 -11.19 12.10 -37.42
C LYS A 25 -9.81 11.62 -37.89
N ALA A 26 -8.93 11.21 -36.97
CA ALA A 26 -7.73 10.44 -37.30
C ALA A 26 -8.05 8.94 -37.39
N ILE A 27 -7.33 8.23 -38.25
CA ILE A 27 -7.47 6.79 -38.50
C ILE A 27 -6.28 6.06 -37.88
N TYR A 28 -6.57 5.00 -37.13
CA TYR A 28 -5.60 4.15 -36.45
C TYR A 28 -5.79 2.69 -36.92
N HIS A 29 -4.71 1.98 -37.18
CA HIS A 29 -4.71 0.56 -37.51
C HIS A 29 -4.68 -0.31 -36.25
N ASP A 30 -5.03 -1.60 -36.36
CA ASP A 30 -4.99 -2.52 -35.22
C ASP A 30 -3.61 -2.54 -34.53
N GLY A 31 -3.60 -2.26 -33.23
CA GLY A 31 -2.39 -2.12 -32.41
C GLY A 31 -1.84 -0.70 -32.27
N ASP A 32 -2.24 0.26 -33.11
CA ASP A 32 -1.71 1.64 -33.03
C ASP A 32 -2.08 2.33 -31.70
N PRO A 33 -1.17 3.12 -31.09
CA PRO A 33 -1.44 3.86 -29.88
C PRO A 33 -2.42 5.01 -30.15
N ILE A 34 -3.45 5.12 -29.31
CA ILE A 34 -4.42 6.21 -29.35
C ILE A 34 -4.01 7.25 -28.27
N PRO A 35 -3.92 8.54 -28.58
CA PRO A 35 -3.62 9.59 -27.61
C PRO A 35 -4.66 9.68 -26.48
N THR A 36 -4.21 9.98 -25.28
CA THR A 36 -5.02 10.12 -24.06
C THR A 36 -4.65 11.41 -23.31
N ASP A 37 -5.61 11.99 -22.58
CA ASP A 37 -5.33 13.12 -21.67
C ASP A 37 -4.70 12.65 -20.34
N ASP A 38 -4.94 11.39 -19.94
CA ASP A 38 -4.31 10.79 -18.76
C ASP A 38 -2.97 10.11 -19.14
N PRO A 39 -1.81 10.58 -18.63
CA PRO A 39 -0.51 9.97 -18.91
C PRO A 39 -0.33 8.56 -18.29
N CYS A 40 -1.24 8.12 -17.42
CA CYS A 40 -1.33 6.75 -16.91
C CYS A 40 -2.15 5.82 -17.80
N GLU A 41 -2.96 6.35 -18.72
CA GLU A 41 -3.75 5.54 -19.63
C GLU A 41 -2.98 5.22 -20.91
N PHE A 42 -3.00 3.95 -21.30
CA PHE A 42 -2.41 3.46 -22.54
C PHE A 42 -3.48 2.78 -23.39
N CYS A 43 -4.06 3.55 -24.31
CA CYS A 43 -5.03 3.05 -25.28
C CYS A 43 -4.32 2.56 -26.55
N LYS A 44 -4.76 1.42 -27.07
CA LYS A 44 -4.45 0.98 -28.43
C LYS A 44 -5.72 0.69 -29.22
N CYS A 45 -5.67 0.98 -30.52
CA CYS A 45 -6.70 0.56 -31.44
C CYS A 45 -6.83 -0.97 -31.42
N ARG A 46 -8.06 -1.47 -31.28
CA ARG A 46 -8.44 -2.88 -31.41
C ARG A 46 -9.81 -2.95 -32.07
N PRO A 47 -9.85 -2.89 -33.41
CA PRO A 47 -11.09 -2.67 -34.15
C PRO A 47 -12.14 -3.74 -33.83
N PRO A 48 -13.43 -3.38 -33.69
CA PRO A 48 -14.02 -2.10 -34.06
C PRO A 48 -13.89 -0.98 -33.01
N GLY A 49 -13.21 -1.21 -31.88
CA GLY A 49 -13.06 -0.26 -30.78
C GLY A 49 -11.62 -0.07 -30.33
N PHE A 50 -11.40 0.16 -29.04
CA PHE A 50 -10.06 0.32 -28.47
C PHE A 50 -9.90 -0.48 -27.17
N SER A 51 -8.65 -0.69 -26.78
CA SER A 51 -8.25 -1.44 -25.60
C SER A 51 -7.32 -0.55 -24.77
N CYS A 52 -7.86 0.09 -23.74
CA CYS A 52 -7.06 0.89 -22.79
C CYS A 52 -6.65 0.05 -21.58
N VAL A 53 -5.48 0.37 -21.03
CA VAL A 53 -5.02 -0.12 -19.73
C VAL A 53 -4.47 1.05 -18.92
N LEU A 54 -4.79 1.09 -17.63
CA LEU A 54 -4.17 2.03 -16.70
C LEU A 54 -2.88 1.42 -16.15
N ARG A 55 -1.80 2.20 -16.17
CA ARG A 55 -0.56 1.86 -15.47
C ARG A 55 -0.72 2.15 -13.98
N GLU A 56 -0.58 1.12 -13.17
CA GLU A 56 -0.37 1.27 -11.74
C GLU A 56 1.05 1.78 -11.45
N CYS A 57 1.18 2.64 -10.45
CA CYS A 57 2.48 3.19 -10.03
C CYS A 57 2.96 2.47 -8.77
N GLU A 58 4.26 2.16 -8.73
CA GLU A 58 4.90 1.66 -7.53
C GLU A 58 4.78 2.70 -6.41
N MET A 59 4.36 2.24 -5.22
CA MET A 59 4.28 3.06 -4.02
C MET A 59 5.47 2.74 -3.12
N LYS A 60 6.28 3.75 -2.77
CA LYS A 60 7.36 3.62 -1.79
C LYS A 60 6.95 4.28 -0.45
N PRO A 61 6.47 3.51 0.55
CA PRO A 61 6.06 4.05 1.84
C PRO A 61 7.20 4.80 2.52
N GLY A 62 6.85 5.84 3.29
CA GLY A 62 7.81 6.67 3.99
C GLY A 62 8.63 7.62 3.09
N CYS A 63 8.62 7.50 1.76
CA CYS A 63 9.30 8.45 0.88
C CYS A 63 8.36 9.54 0.36
N LYS A 64 8.92 10.73 0.11
CA LYS A 64 8.18 11.86 -0.44
C LYS A 64 7.94 11.67 -1.93
N ALA A 65 6.67 11.53 -2.32
CA ALA A 65 6.26 11.49 -3.72
C ALA A 65 6.31 12.89 -4.35
N ILE A 66 6.96 13.01 -5.50
CA ILE A 66 7.09 14.23 -6.31
C ILE A 66 6.43 13.95 -7.66
N ARG A 67 5.28 14.59 -7.93
CA ARG A 67 4.62 14.55 -9.23
C ARG A 67 5.18 15.65 -10.14
N ARG A 68 5.45 15.32 -11.40
CA ARG A 68 5.75 16.27 -12.47
C ARG A 68 4.61 16.26 -13.47
N GLU A 69 4.39 17.41 -14.11
CA GLU A 69 3.40 17.56 -15.17
C GLU A 69 3.72 16.63 -16.37
N GLY A 70 2.70 15.99 -16.93
CA GLY A 70 2.86 15.00 -18.01
C GLY A 70 3.43 13.62 -17.61
N GLN A 71 3.92 13.43 -16.38
CA GLN A 71 4.30 12.11 -15.86
C GLN A 71 3.10 11.44 -15.17
N CYS A 72 2.86 10.15 -15.47
CA CYS A 72 1.91 9.32 -14.73
C CYS A 72 2.34 9.09 -13.27
N CYS A 73 3.53 8.52 -13.11
CA CYS A 73 4.02 8.08 -11.82
C CYS A 73 4.91 9.13 -11.17
N PRO A 74 4.76 9.34 -9.85
CA PRO A 74 5.64 10.23 -9.11
C PRO A 74 7.06 9.65 -9.03
N GLU A 75 8.03 10.55 -8.92
CA GLU A 75 9.37 10.21 -8.48
C GLU A 75 9.40 10.20 -6.94
N TYR A 76 10.12 9.27 -6.32
CA TYR A 76 10.19 9.16 -4.86
C TYR A 76 11.55 9.66 -4.35
N GLN A 77 11.50 10.71 -3.51
CA GLN A 77 12.66 11.17 -2.76
C GLN A 77 12.64 10.51 -1.38
N CYS A 78 13.68 9.72 -1.11
CA CYS A 78 13.92 9.06 0.17
C CYS A 78 15.18 9.63 0.80
N GLY A 79 15.21 9.68 2.12
CA GLY A 79 16.27 10.26 2.94
C GLY A 79 15.71 11.24 3.97
N CYS A 80 16.48 11.44 5.03
CA CYS A 80 16.12 12.19 6.22
C CYS A 80 17.04 13.40 6.39
N GLU A 81 16.55 14.46 7.03
CA GLU A 81 17.37 15.60 7.42
C GLU A 81 17.55 15.61 8.95
N HIS A 82 18.79 15.72 9.42
CA HIS A 82 19.11 15.85 10.84
C HIS A 82 20.24 16.88 11.03
N ASN A 83 19.99 17.89 11.86
CA ASN A 83 20.93 18.98 12.15
C ASN A 83 21.53 19.62 10.88
N GLY A 84 20.70 19.84 9.85
CA GLY A 84 21.10 20.41 8.55
C GLY A 84 21.89 19.49 7.63
N ASN A 85 22.05 18.21 7.98
CA ASN A 85 22.70 17.20 7.15
C ASN A 85 21.67 16.21 6.59
N PHE A 86 21.88 15.77 5.35
CA PHE A 86 21.05 14.77 4.69
C PHE A 86 21.62 13.36 4.88
N PHE A 87 20.74 12.40 5.15
CA PHE A 87 21.03 10.98 5.37
C PHE A 87 20.17 10.14 4.43
N ASN A 88 20.75 9.11 3.82
CA ASN A 88 20.04 8.20 2.92
C ASN A 88 19.18 7.23 3.72
N ASP A 89 18.21 6.61 3.04
CA ASP A 89 17.38 5.52 3.58
C ASP A 89 18.28 4.37 4.09
N GLY A 90 18.19 4.05 5.39
CA GLY A 90 19.06 3.08 6.08
C GLY A 90 20.30 3.65 6.80
N ASP A 91 20.70 4.91 6.56
CA ASP A 91 21.87 5.49 7.22
C ASP A 91 21.66 5.66 8.73
N ARG A 92 22.70 5.38 9.53
CA ARG A 92 22.68 5.61 11.00
C ARG A 92 22.81 7.10 11.29
N ILE A 93 21.85 7.65 12.03
CA ILE A 93 21.86 9.05 12.46
C ILE A 93 22.81 9.22 13.67
N PRO A 94 23.79 10.13 13.61
CA PRO A 94 24.74 10.36 14.70
C PRO A 94 24.13 11.25 15.79
N ILE A 95 23.34 10.65 16.70
CA ILE A 95 22.88 11.35 17.90
C ILE A 95 23.98 11.29 18.97
N ALA A 96 24.71 12.40 19.11
CA ALA A 96 25.84 12.51 20.05
C ALA A 96 25.39 12.64 21.53
N GLU A 97 24.13 12.98 21.78
CA GLU A 97 23.63 13.31 23.13
C GLU A 97 23.36 12.08 24.01
N SER A 98 23.24 10.88 23.44
CA SER A 98 23.04 9.66 24.23
C SER A 98 23.54 8.41 23.48
N PRO A 99 24.43 7.60 24.09
CA PRO A 99 24.85 6.32 23.51
C PRO A 99 23.76 5.26 23.54
N CYS A 100 22.64 5.50 24.24
CA CYS A 100 21.55 4.56 24.38
C CYS A 100 20.59 4.53 23.19
N TYR A 101 20.60 5.55 22.32
CA TYR A 101 19.77 5.55 21.13
C TYR A 101 20.56 5.12 19.90
N SER A 102 20.03 4.13 19.18
CA SER A 102 20.47 3.81 17.82
C SER A 102 19.36 4.18 16.86
N CYS A 103 19.61 5.26 16.11
CA CYS A 103 18.66 5.86 15.20
C CYS A 103 19.10 5.65 13.75
N TYR A 104 18.12 5.40 12.89
CA TYR A 104 18.33 5.17 11.46
C TYR A 104 17.31 5.96 10.66
N CYS A 105 17.71 6.44 9.48
CA CYS A 105 16.77 6.97 8.52
C CYS A 105 15.92 5.83 7.93
N GLN A 106 14.60 6.03 7.86
CA GLN A 106 13.64 5.11 7.26
C GLN A 106 12.67 5.92 6.38
N GLY A 107 12.83 5.84 5.06
CA GLY A 107 12.15 6.73 4.12
C GLY A 107 12.54 8.18 4.38
N SER A 108 11.61 9.00 4.88
CA SER A 108 11.80 10.40 5.25
C SER A 108 11.61 10.67 6.75
N SER A 109 11.70 9.63 7.58
CA SER A 109 11.56 9.72 9.04
C SER A 109 12.75 9.09 9.75
N ILE A 110 13.12 9.62 10.90
CA ILE A 110 14.18 9.08 11.74
C ILE A 110 13.53 8.17 12.78
N THR A 111 13.89 6.89 12.76
CA THR A 111 13.39 5.89 13.72
C THR A 111 14.50 5.52 14.68
N CYS A 112 14.23 5.63 15.99
CA CYS A 112 15.18 5.36 17.06
C CYS A 112 14.76 4.13 17.88
N ALA A 113 15.71 3.24 18.14
CA ALA A 113 15.59 2.20 19.15
C ALA A 113 16.41 2.59 20.39
N LEU A 114 15.84 2.35 21.58
CA LEU A 114 16.57 2.42 22.84
C LEU A 114 17.30 1.08 23.07
N ALA A 115 18.54 1.12 23.56
CA ALA A 115 19.29 -0.07 23.92
C ALA A 115 18.64 -0.80 25.12
N ASP A 116 18.45 -2.11 24.97
CA ASP A 116 17.97 -2.98 26.04
C ASP A 116 19.18 -3.50 26.84
N CYS A 117 19.36 -2.94 28.05
CA CYS A 117 20.50 -3.26 28.91
C CYS A 117 20.17 -4.42 29.84
N LYS A 118 21.05 -5.43 29.87
CA LYS A 118 21.00 -6.47 30.91
C LYS A 118 21.47 -5.89 32.24
N PHE A 119 20.73 -6.17 33.31
CA PHE A 119 21.11 -5.82 34.67
C PHE A 119 21.24 -7.08 35.53
N ARG A 120 22.33 -7.14 36.29
CA ARG A 120 22.57 -8.15 37.34
C ARG A 120 22.37 -7.54 38.71
N PHE A 121 21.86 -8.35 39.64
CA PHE A 121 21.61 -7.97 41.03
C PHE A 121 22.60 -8.60 42.03
N ASP A 122 23.40 -9.56 41.57
CA ASP A 122 24.37 -10.32 42.36
C ASP A 122 25.81 -9.76 42.26
N CYS A 123 25.98 -8.64 41.56
CA CYS A 123 27.27 -8.00 41.30
C CYS A 123 27.09 -6.50 41.05
N GLU A 124 28.13 -5.71 41.34
CA GLU A 124 28.12 -4.26 41.14
C GLU A 124 28.41 -3.89 39.67
N PRO A 125 27.61 -2.99 39.04
CA PRO A 125 27.80 -2.58 37.65
C PRO A 125 28.95 -1.59 37.46
N GLU A 126 29.72 -1.75 36.38
CA GLU A 126 30.72 -0.76 35.94
C GLU A 126 30.16 0.11 34.81
N TYR A 127 30.13 1.44 34.99
CA TYR A 127 29.62 2.38 33.99
C TYR A 127 30.76 3.07 33.24
N VAL A 128 30.86 2.83 31.92
CA VAL A 128 31.91 3.39 31.07
C VAL A 128 31.38 4.57 30.27
N THR A 129 32.16 5.66 30.21
CA THR A 129 31.79 6.86 29.44
C THR A 129 31.67 6.54 27.95
N GLY A 130 30.50 6.84 27.36
CA GLY A 130 30.20 6.60 25.95
C GLY A 130 29.56 5.22 25.67
N GLU A 131 29.46 4.35 26.66
CA GLU A 131 28.64 3.14 26.59
C GLU A 131 27.27 3.39 27.23
N CYS A 132 26.20 2.78 26.70
CA CYS A 132 24.86 2.91 27.29
C CYS A 132 24.68 1.99 28.51
N CYS A 133 25.09 0.74 28.36
CA CYS A 133 24.82 -0.31 29.33
C CYS A 133 26.02 -0.53 30.25
N PRO A 134 25.79 -0.88 31.52
CA PRO A 134 26.87 -1.25 32.43
C PRO A 134 27.56 -2.54 32.00
N ARG A 135 28.85 -2.65 32.34
CA ARG A 135 29.64 -3.88 32.20
C ARG A 135 29.61 -4.68 33.50
N TYR A 136 29.84 -5.99 33.36
CA TYR A 136 29.84 -6.96 34.45
C TYR A 136 31.03 -7.93 34.32
N ASP A 137 32.15 -7.44 33.75
CA ASP A 137 33.29 -8.26 33.30
C ASP A 137 34.05 -8.96 34.46
N HIS A 138 33.86 -8.49 35.70
CA HIS A 138 34.48 -9.03 36.92
C HIS A 138 33.52 -9.85 37.80
N CYS A 139 32.32 -10.15 37.33
CA CYS A 139 31.29 -10.81 38.11
C CYS A 139 31.41 -12.35 38.09
N PRO A 140 30.87 -13.07 39.10
CA PRO A 140 30.78 -14.53 39.06
C PRO A 140 30.08 -15.01 37.78
N PRO A 141 30.47 -16.17 37.21
CA PRO A 141 29.79 -16.72 36.06
C PRO A 141 28.32 -17.02 36.40
N GLU A 142 27.40 -16.67 35.50
CA GLU A 142 25.98 -16.92 35.75
C GLU A 142 25.69 -18.42 35.92
N PRO A 143 24.79 -18.81 36.83
CA PRO A 143 24.48 -20.22 37.08
C PRO A 143 23.86 -20.86 35.83
N ASN A 144 24.61 -21.78 35.22
CA ASN A 144 24.15 -22.56 34.06
C ASN A 144 22.95 -23.45 34.42
N TYR A 145 21.73 -22.94 34.27
CA TYR A 145 20.49 -23.72 34.42
C TYR A 145 20.27 -24.75 33.29
N PHE A 146 21.09 -24.75 32.24
CA PHE A 146 20.96 -25.65 31.09
C PHE A 146 21.39 -27.10 31.31
N THR A 147 21.92 -27.48 32.49
CA THR A 147 22.43 -28.84 32.75
C THR A 147 21.42 -29.81 33.40
N LYS A 148 20.13 -29.48 33.43
CA LYS A 148 19.06 -30.40 33.88
C LYS A 148 17.83 -30.37 32.98
N THR A 149 18.00 -30.81 31.73
CA THR A 149 16.93 -31.49 30.98
C THR A 149 16.96 -32.99 31.31
N PRO A 150 15.96 -33.54 32.03
CA PRO A 150 15.70 -34.97 31.96
C PRO A 150 15.08 -35.24 30.59
N SER A 151 15.91 -35.62 29.61
CA SER A 151 15.39 -36.32 28.44
C SER A 151 14.78 -37.63 28.90
N THR A 152 13.46 -37.76 28.72
CA THR A 152 12.67 -38.99 28.47
C THR A 152 11.32 -38.88 29.19
N LEU A 153 10.30 -38.47 28.45
CA LEU A 153 8.93 -38.98 28.51
C LEU A 153 8.33 -38.74 27.13
N ALA A 154 7.98 -39.83 26.44
CA ALA A 154 7.51 -39.78 25.06
C ALA A 154 6.07 -39.20 24.98
N PRO A 155 5.70 -38.53 23.88
CA PRO A 155 4.33 -38.07 23.69
C PRO A 155 3.41 -39.25 23.35
N THR A 156 2.63 -39.72 24.33
CA THR A 156 1.46 -40.57 24.06
C THR A 156 0.30 -39.74 23.50
N PRO A 157 -0.39 -40.20 22.45
CA PRO A 157 -1.54 -39.48 21.91
C PRO A 157 -2.78 -39.70 22.79
N MET A 158 -3.38 -38.63 23.31
CA MET A 158 -4.73 -38.69 23.90
C MET A 158 -5.76 -38.21 22.88
N GLN A 159 -6.62 -39.14 22.45
CA GLN A 159 -7.86 -38.82 21.75
C GLN A 159 -8.84 -38.18 22.74
N SER A 160 -9.60 -37.17 22.27
CA SER A 160 -10.71 -36.60 23.03
C SER A 160 -12.03 -36.98 22.35
N THR A 161 -12.91 -37.65 23.07
CA THR A 161 -14.26 -38.02 22.66
C THR A 161 -15.28 -37.70 23.76
N LEU A 162 -16.48 -37.33 23.33
CA LEU A 162 -17.53 -36.61 24.06
C LEU A 162 -18.06 -37.28 25.34
N GLY A 163 -18.62 -36.45 26.24
CA GLY A 163 -19.63 -36.87 27.21
C GLY A 163 -19.98 -35.82 28.27
N SER A 164 -21.11 -35.14 28.06
CA SER A 164 -22.13 -34.57 28.98
C SER A 164 -22.00 -34.83 30.50
N GLU A 165 -22.53 -34.00 31.42
CA GLU A 165 -23.93 -33.50 31.53
C GLU A 165 -24.05 -32.06 32.09
N VAL A 166 -24.80 -31.16 31.44
CA VAL A 166 -26.18 -30.70 31.76
C VAL A 166 -26.35 -29.90 33.06
N SER A 167 -26.69 -28.60 32.90
CA SER A 167 -27.83 -27.96 33.59
C SER A 167 -28.33 -26.75 32.77
N GLN A 168 -29.65 -26.67 32.61
CA GLN A 168 -30.44 -25.69 31.83
C GLN A 168 -30.73 -24.42 32.69
N SER A 169 -31.35 -23.29 32.29
CA SER A 169 -31.98 -22.70 31.08
C SER A 169 -31.89 -21.14 31.19
N SER A 170 -32.43 -20.23 30.34
CA SER A 170 -33.31 -20.30 29.15
C SER A 170 -32.99 -19.17 28.13
N GLU A 171 -33.02 -19.51 26.84
CA GLU A 171 -33.79 -18.88 25.74
C GLU A 171 -34.07 -17.36 25.65
N THR A 172 -33.68 -16.75 24.51
CA THR A 172 -34.63 -16.28 23.47
C THR A 172 -33.88 -16.12 22.12
N SER A 173 -34.55 -16.47 21.03
CA SER A 173 -34.00 -16.56 19.66
C SER A 173 -34.38 -15.35 18.78
N LEU A 174 -33.74 -15.25 17.60
CA LEU A 174 -34.27 -14.86 16.27
C LEU A 174 -33.06 -14.53 15.35
N THR A 175 -32.54 -15.55 14.64
CA THR A 175 -32.70 -15.80 13.19
C THR A 175 -31.76 -15.01 12.28
N GLU A 176 -31.01 -15.75 11.45
CA GLU A 176 -30.19 -15.23 10.35
C GLU A 176 -31.04 -14.58 9.26
N ASP A 177 -30.52 -13.51 8.66
CA ASP A 177 -30.87 -13.18 7.28
C ASP A 177 -29.66 -12.63 6.51
N LYS A 178 -29.41 -13.17 5.33
CA LYS A 178 -28.36 -12.70 4.42
C LYS A 178 -28.93 -11.67 3.47
N GLN A 179 -28.57 -10.39 3.63
CA GLN A 179 -28.70 -9.47 2.50
C GLN A 179 -27.61 -8.40 2.45
N ALA A 180 -26.91 -8.34 1.32
CA ALA A 180 -25.99 -7.25 1.01
C ALA A 180 -26.80 -5.99 0.70
N THR A 181 -26.70 -4.97 1.56
CA THR A 181 -27.34 -3.67 1.35
C THR A 181 -26.43 -2.77 0.51
N THR A 182 -26.73 -2.66 -0.77
CA THR A 182 -26.11 -1.67 -1.66
C THR A 182 -26.50 -0.25 -1.24
N LEU A 183 -25.58 0.48 -0.60
CA LEU A 183 -25.75 1.91 -0.31
C LEU A 183 -25.50 2.74 -1.58
N SER A 184 -26.57 3.07 -2.30
CA SER A 184 -26.55 4.01 -3.42
C SER A 184 -26.42 5.46 -2.93
N ILE A 185 -25.18 5.90 -2.69
CA ILE A 185 -24.89 7.29 -2.35
C ILE A 185 -24.95 8.14 -3.62
N THR A 186 -26.11 8.78 -3.86
CA THR A 186 -26.29 9.74 -4.96
C THR A 186 -25.51 11.02 -4.70
N VAL A 187 -24.28 11.10 -5.20
CA VAL A 187 -23.49 12.34 -5.22
C VAL A 187 -24.12 13.31 -6.22
N LYS A 188 -24.90 14.28 -5.73
CA LYS A 188 -25.33 15.42 -6.55
C LYS A 188 -24.11 16.28 -6.87
N SER A 189 -23.60 16.18 -8.09
CA SER A 189 -22.63 17.14 -8.62
C SER A 189 -23.32 18.48 -8.83
N SER A 190 -23.17 19.41 -7.88
CA SER A 190 -23.50 20.82 -8.04
C SER A 190 -22.20 21.62 -8.19
N MET A 191 -21.80 21.86 -9.43
CA MET A 191 -20.64 22.67 -9.78
C MET A 191 -20.88 24.14 -9.35
N PRO A 192 -19.98 24.75 -8.56
CA PRO A 192 -20.12 26.16 -8.20
C PRO A 192 -19.75 27.04 -9.39
N THR A 193 -20.71 27.82 -9.89
CA THR A 193 -20.47 28.87 -10.88
C THR A 193 -19.69 30.03 -10.25
N GLN A 194 -18.45 30.24 -10.69
CA GLN A 194 -17.74 31.48 -10.37
C GLN A 194 -18.31 32.65 -11.19
N PRO A 195 -18.50 33.84 -10.59
CA PRO A 195 -18.85 35.05 -11.34
C PRO A 195 -17.60 35.66 -11.98
N SER A 196 -17.63 35.83 -13.31
CA SER A 196 -16.62 36.60 -14.03
C SER A 196 -16.72 38.08 -13.67
N THR A 197 -15.73 38.61 -12.93
CA THR A 197 -15.65 40.05 -12.64
C THR A 197 -14.78 40.74 -13.68
N ILE A 198 -15.41 41.47 -14.60
CA ILE A 198 -14.75 42.39 -15.54
C ILE A 198 -14.53 43.73 -14.82
N VAL A 199 -13.28 44.22 -14.80
CA VAL A 199 -12.85 45.52 -14.29
C VAL A 199 -11.78 46.06 -15.28
N PRO A 200 -11.75 47.37 -15.58
CA PRO A 200 -11.51 47.86 -16.94
C PRO A 200 -10.04 48.09 -17.34
#